data_AF-A0A2U8E028-F1
#
_entry.id   AF-A0A2U8E028-F1
#
_cell.length_a   1.000
_cell.length_b   1.000
_cell.length_c   1.000
_cell.angle_alpha   90.00
_cell.angle_beta   90.00
_cell.angle_gamma   90.00
#
_symmetry.space_group_name_H-M   'P 1'
#
loop_
_entity.id
_entity.type
_entity.pdbx_description
1 polymer ?
#
loop_
_entity_poly.entity_id
_entity_poly.type
_entity_poly.pdbx_seq_one_letter_code
_entity_poly.pdbx_strand_id
1 'polypeptide(L)'
;MKITKIAFVVLPVSDIARARKFYEDALHLLPARIFEKDGRGSIDYDLDSGRITIKCEGQLPVANMPRVTVAFEVDNFNDVIASLRSRDTTFVTMPAEISGTYQATVNDPDGNNIVIYKVKGSSKKDFLVI
;
A
#
# COMPACT_ATOMS: atom_id res chain seq x y z
N MET A 1 13.64 -23.91 14.64
CA MET A 1 13.66 -22.76 13.69
C MET A 1 12.30 -22.08 13.76
N LYS A 2 12.21 -20.74 13.85
CA LYS A 2 10.94 -19.99 13.93
C LYS A 2 10.96 -18.74 13.05
N ILE A 3 9.84 -18.46 12.38
CA ILE A 3 9.57 -17.16 11.74
C ILE A 3 9.13 -16.18 12.84
N THR A 4 9.64 -14.95 12.83
CA THR A 4 9.43 -13.98 13.93
C THR A 4 8.61 -12.77 13.53
N LYS A 5 8.61 -12.39 12.25
CA LYS A 5 7.87 -11.23 11.72
C LYS A 5 7.79 -11.27 10.20
N ILE A 6 6.91 -10.45 9.64
CA ILE A 6 6.98 -10.03 8.24
C ILE A 6 8.14 -9.05 8.13
N ALA A 7 9.17 -9.39 7.34
CA ALA A 7 10.31 -8.50 7.15
C ALA A 7 9.99 -7.37 6.17
N PHE A 8 9.34 -7.71 5.05
CA PHE A 8 8.86 -6.79 4.03
C PHE A 8 7.87 -7.50 3.10
N VAL A 9 7.10 -6.72 2.34
CA VAL A 9 6.26 -7.18 1.22
C VAL A 9 6.74 -6.50 -0.05
N VAL A 10 6.88 -7.25 -1.14
CA VAL A 10 7.25 -6.70 -2.46
C VAL A 10 6.01 -6.59 -3.34
N LEU A 11 5.74 -5.39 -3.83
CA LEU A 11 4.68 -5.09 -4.80
C LEU A 11 5.33 -4.92 -6.18
N PRO A 12 5.10 -5.86 -7.11
CA PRO A 12 5.67 -5.75 -8.44
C PRO A 12 4.95 -4.64 -9.23
N VAL A 13 5.72 -3.76 -9.87
CA VAL A 13 5.21 -2.64 -10.68
C VAL A 13 5.97 -2.56 -12.01
N SER A 14 5.30 -2.17 -13.09
CA SER A 14 5.93 -2.06 -14.42
C SER A 14 6.62 -0.72 -14.67
N ASP A 15 6.30 0.31 -13.88
CA ASP A 15 6.86 1.65 -13.99
C ASP A 15 6.98 2.28 -12.59
N ILE A 16 8.22 2.56 -12.15
CA ILE A 16 8.49 3.13 -10.83
C ILE A 16 7.89 4.54 -10.69
N ALA A 17 8.03 5.41 -11.70
CA ALA A 17 7.53 6.77 -11.62
C ALA A 17 6.00 6.81 -11.53
N ARG A 18 5.30 5.96 -12.28
CA ARG A 18 3.85 5.81 -12.20
C ARG A 18 3.41 5.24 -10.86
N ALA A 19 4.10 4.20 -10.37
CA ALA A 19 3.81 3.62 -9.07
C ALA A 19 3.99 4.64 -7.94
N ARG A 20 5.08 5.40 -7.94
CA ARG A 20 5.36 6.42 -6.92
C ARG A 20 4.25 7.49 -6.84
N LYS A 21 3.68 7.92 -7.96
CA LYS A 21 2.49 8.83 -7.91
C LYS A 21 1.32 8.23 -7.14
N PHE A 22 1.11 6.93 -7.23
CA PHE A 22 0.08 6.26 -6.44
C PHE A 22 0.48 6.16 -4.96
N TYR A 23 1.64 5.57 -4.66
CA TYR A 23 2.05 5.31 -3.28
C TYR A 23 2.43 6.56 -2.49
N GLU A 24 3.09 7.53 -3.11
CA GLU A 24 3.55 8.77 -2.46
C GLU A 24 2.45 9.86 -2.49
N ASP A 25 1.76 10.05 -3.62
CA ASP A 25 0.79 11.16 -3.69
C ASP A 25 -0.62 10.76 -3.22
N ALA A 26 -1.08 9.53 -3.52
CA ALA A 26 -2.43 9.09 -3.12
C ALA A 26 -2.45 8.52 -1.70
N LEU A 27 -1.44 7.73 -1.35
CA LEU A 27 -1.33 7.09 -0.03
C LEU A 27 -0.41 7.82 0.94
N HIS A 28 0.23 8.91 0.51
CA HIS A 28 1.10 9.74 1.36
C HIS A 28 2.27 8.98 1.99
N LEU A 29 2.73 7.89 1.36
CA LEU A 29 3.90 7.15 1.83
C LEU A 29 5.18 7.94 1.55
N LEU A 30 6.10 7.92 2.50
CA LEU A 30 7.39 8.59 2.39
C LEU A 30 8.48 7.57 2.01
N PRO A 31 9.22 7.77 0.90
CA PRO A 31 10.26 6.84 0.50
C PRO A 31 11.41 6.86 1.51
N ALA A 32 11.77 5.67 2.01
CA ALA A 32 12.88 5.47 2.95
C ALA A 32 14.17 5.12 2.23
N ARG A 33 14.10 4.33 1.15
CA ARG A 33 15.26 3.97 0.32
C ARG A 33 14.86 3.97 -1.16
N ILE A 34 15.72 4.53 -1.99
CA ILE A 34 15.51 4.64 -3.44
C ILE A 34 16.68 3.94 -4.12
N PHE A 35 16.39 2.85 -4.82
CA PHE A 35 17.35 2.12 -5.64
C PHE A 35 16.80 2.06 -7.06
N GLU A 36 17.05 3.08 -7.86
CA GLU A 36 16.53 3.17 -9.22
C GLU A 36 17.66 3.40 -10.22
N LYS A 37 17.67 2.62 -11.30
CA LYS A 37 18.60 2.77 -12.40
C LYS A 37 17.93 2.33 -13.71
N ASP A 38 17.97 3.20 -14.71
CA ASP A 38 17.47 2.93 -16.07
C ASP A 38 16.00 2.43 -16.08
N GLY A 39 15.13 3.04 -15.24
CA GLY A 39 13.71 2.70 -15.12
C GLY A 39 13.43 1.37 -14.40
N ARG A 40 14.44 0.77 -13.79
CA ARG A 40 14.35 -0.48 -13.01
C ARG A 40 14.82 -0.23 -11.58
N GLY A 41 14.41 -1.12 -10.69
CA GLY A 41 14.86 -1.11 -9.30
C GLY A 41 13.69 -1.11 -8.32
N SER A 42 13.88 -0.49 -7.17
CA SER A 42 12.92 -0.55 -6.08
C SER A 42 12.89 0.70 -5.21
N ILE A 43 11.72 0.99 -4.66
CA ILE A 43 11.51 2.03 -3.65
C ILE A 43 10.96 1.35 -2.40
N ASP A 44 11.63 1.57 -1.28
CA ASP A 44 11.21 1.07 0.03
C ASP A 44 10.46 2.16 0.81
N TYR A 45 9.36 1.76 1.44
CA TYR A 45 8.59 2.56 2.39
C TYR A 45 8.62 1.85 3.74
N ASP A 46 9.28 2.45 4.73
CA ASP A 46 9.33 1.93 6.10
C ASP A 46 8.05 2.39 6.85
N LEU A 47 7.38 1.45 7.50
CA LEU A 47 6.20 1.63 8.36
C LEU A 47 6.52 1.10 9.76
N ASP A 48 5.76 1.52 10.78
CA ASP A 48 5.99 1.06 12.17
C ASP A 48 5.98 -0.48 12.30
N SER A 49 5.17 -1.16 11.49
CA SER A 49 4.98 -2.61 11.51
C SER A 49 5.87 -3.40 10.52
N GLY A 50 6.60 -2.73 9.63
CA GLY A 50 7.38 -3.41 8.59
C GLY A 50 7.76 -2.52 7.42
N ARG A 51 7.95 -3.13 6.25
CA ARG A 51 8.35 -2.42 5.02
C ARG A 51 7.53 -2.90 3.84
N ILE A 52 7.19 -1.95 2.98
CA ILE A 52 6.70 -2.23 1.63
C ILE A 52 7.78 -1.83 0.64
N THR A 53 7.99 -2.65 -0.37
CA THR A 53 8.91 -2.36 -1.46
C THR A 53 8.13 -2.43 -2.77
N ILE A 54 8.04 -1.33 -3.52
CA ILE A 54 7.62 -1.42 -4.92
C ILE A 54 8.84 -1.79 -5.76
N LYS A 55 8.70 -2.73 -6.70
CA LYS A 55 9.83 -3.23 -7.49
C LYS A 55 9.49 -3.37 -8.96
N CYS A 56 10.34 -2.79 -9.80
CA CYS A 56 10.33 -2.96 -11.26
C CYS A 56 11.59 -3.74 -11.68
N GLU A 57 11.41 -4.94 -12.22
CA GLU A 57 12.52 -5.77 -12.74
C GLU A 57 12.79 -5.54 -14.24
N GLY A 58 11.97 -4.72 -14.90
CA GLY A 58 12.03 -4.45 -16.34
C GLY A 58 10.63 -4.33 -16.94
N GLN A 59 10.56 -4.14 -18.25
CA GLN A 59 9.30 -4.05 -18.98
C GLN A 59 8.68 -5.45 -19.14
N LEU A 60 7.90 -5.87 -18.14
CA LEU A 60 7.00 -7.02 -18.25
C LEU A 60 5.59 -6.51 -18.55
N PRO A 61 4.82 -7.19 -19.42
CA PRO A 61 3.40 -6.88 -19.57
C PRO A 61 2.70 -7.05 -18.22
N VAL A 62 1.95 -6.05 -17.77
CA VAL A 62 1.22 -6.05 -16.49
C VAL A 62 0.36 -7.30 -16.31
N ALA A 63 -0.25 -7.79 -17.40
CA ALA A 63 -1.08 -9.00 -17.39
C ALA A 63 -0.33 -10.28 -16.93
N ASN A 64 1.00 -10.29 -17.06
CA ASN A 64 1.85 -11.42 -16.70
C ASN A 64 2.52 -11.24 -15.32
N MET A 65 2.26 -10.13 -14.63
CA MET A 65 2.85 -9.86 -13.33
C MET A 65 2.04 -10.52 -12.22
N PRO A 66 2.70 -11.12 -11.20
CA PRO A 66 1.98 -11.62 -10.04
C PRO A 66 1.30 -10.45 -9.33
N ARG A 67 0.08 -10.67 -8.83
CA ARG A 67 -0.64 -9.65 -8.06
C ARG A 67 -0.47 -9.93 -6.58
N VAL A 68 -0.21 -8.88 -5.83
CA VAL A 68 -0.10 -8.95 -4.37
C VAL A 68 -1.27 -8.21 -3.74
N THR A 69 -1.75 -8.73 -2.62
CA THR A 69 -2.71 -8.03 -1.76
C THR A 69 -1.99 -7.60 -0.48
N VAL A 70 -2.11 -6.33 -0.12
CA VAL A 70 -1.62 -5.79 1.15
C VAL A 70 -2.70 -4.94 1.80
N ALA A 71 -2.83 -5.05 3.12
CA ALA A 71 -3.74 -4.21 3.91
C ALA A 71 -2.96 -3.21 4.73
N PHE A 72 -3.33 -1.93 4.61
CA PHE A 72 -2.79 -0.84 5.39
C PHE A 72 -3.79 -0.42 6.46
N GLU A 73 -3.38 -0.50 7.73
CA GLU A 73 -4.04 0.28 8.79
C GLU A 73 -3.70 1.75 8.54
N VAL A 74 -4.73 2.59 8.40
CA VAL A 74 -4.59 4.03 8.23
C VAL A 74 -5.00 4.75 9.50
N ASP A 75 -4.57 5.99 9.69
CA ASP A 75 -4.99 6.80 10.84
C ASP A 75 -6.38 7.42 10.59
N ASN A 76 -6.63 7.92 9.38
CA ASN A 76 -7.90 8.46 8.94
C ASN A 76 -8.40 7.79 7.66
N PHE A 77 -9.38 6.90 7.80
CA PHE A 77 -9.99 6.19 6.68
C PHE A 77 -10.61 7.14 5.65
N ASN A 78 -11.37 8.15 6.08
CA ASN A 78 -12.11 9.01 5.17
C ASN A 78 -11.18 9.90 4.31
N ASP A 79 -10.09 10.39 4.90
CA ASP A 79 -9.12 11.22 4.16
C ASP A 79 -8.42 10.42 3.07
N VAL A 80 -8.02 9.17 3.37
CA VAL A 80 -7.42 8.28 2.37
C VAL A 80 -8.42 7.94 1.26
N ILE A 81 -9.68 7.64 1.59
CA ILE A 81 -10.73 7.42 0.58
C ILE A 81 -10.95 8.66 -0.30
N ALA A 82 -10.96 9.86 0.28
CA ALA A 82 -11.11 11.11 -0.46
C ALA A 82 -9.92 11.34 -1.41
N SER A 83 -8.68 11.10 -0.94
CA SER A 83 -7.47 11.18 -1.76
C SER A 83 -7.54 10.22 -2.95
N LEU A 84 -7.92 8.95 -2.72
CA LEU A 84 -8.04 7.94 -3.77
C LEU A 84 -9.12 8.29 -4.81
N ARG A 85 -10.27 8.82 -4.36
CA ARG A 85 -11.34 9.27 -5.26
C ARG A 85 -10.93 10.46 -6.11
N SER A 86 -10.18 11.42 -5.55
CA SER A 86 -9.72 12.60 -6.28
C SER A 86 -8.72 12.29 -7.41
N ARG A 87 -8.21 11.06 -7.48
CA ARG A 87 -7.19 10.59 -8.43
C ARG A 87 -7.71 9.47 -9.34
N ASP A 88 -9.03 9.32 -9.45
CA ASP A 88 -9.68 8.31 -10.29
C ASP A 88 -9.16 6.87 -10.07
N THR A 89 -8.81 6.53 -8.83
CA THR A 89 -8.33 5.19 -8.51
C THR A 89 -9.46 4.17 -8.64
N THR A 90 -9.19 3.03 -9.27
CA THR A 90 -10.13 1.92 -9.41
C THR A 90 -10.42 1.26 -8.05
N PHE A 91 -11.66 1.35 -7.59
CA PHE A 91 -12.15 0.61 -6.43
C PHE A 91 -12.60 -0.80 -6.84
N VAL A 92 -11.98 -1.82 -6.24
CA VAL A 92 -12.38 -3.23 -6.34
C VAL A 92 -13.54 -3.52 -5.40
N THR A 93 -13.48 -2.97 -4.19
CA THR A 93 -14.58 -2.98 -3.22
C THR A 93 -14.81 -1.57 -2.71
N MET A 94 -16.07 -1.15 -2.72
CA MET A 94 -16.44 0.20 -2.26
C MET A 94 -16.22 0.35 -0.75
N PRO A 95 -15.91 1.56 -0.27
CA PRO A 95 -15.77 1.82 1.16
C PRO A 95 -17.03 1.43 1.93
N ALA A 96 -16.87 0.58 2.95
CA ALA A 96 -17.95 0.11 3.79
C ALA A 96 -17.51 -0.08 5.26
N GLU A 97 -18.47 0.05 6.17
CA GLU A 97 -18.32 -0.42 7.55
C GLU A 97 -18.78 -1.88 7.63
N ILE A 98 -17.90 -2.77 8.08
CA ILE A 98 -18.18 -4.21 8.25
C ILE A 98 -17.70 -4.63 9.64
N SER A 99 -18.65 -5.06 10.48
CA SER A 99 -18.39 -5.65 11.80
C SER A 99 -17.43 -4.83 12.67
N GLY A 100 -17.61 -3.50 12.72
CA GLY A 100 -16.77 -2.60 13.53
C GLY A 100 -15.43 -2.23 12.89
N THR A 101 -15.25 -2.48 11.59
CA THR A 101 -14.09 -2.05 10.80
C THR A 101 -14.53 -1.24 9.59
N TYR A 102 -13.71 -0.30 9.14
CA TYR A 102 -13.85 0.37 7.85
C TYR A 102 -12.89 -0.24 6.86
N GLN A 103 -13.39 -0.62 5.69
CA GLN A 103 -12.60 -1.29 4.66
C GLN A 103 -12.96 -0.77 3.26
N ALA A 104 -11.94 -0.66 2.40
CA ALA A 104 -12.09 -0.51 0.96
C ALA A 104 -10.89 -1.18 0.28
N THR A 105 -11.05 -1.69 -0.93
CA THR A 105 -9.95 -2.22 -1.73
C THR A 105 -9.86 -1.45 -3.02
N VAL A 106 -8.67 -0.97 -3.33
CA VAL A 106 -8.34 -0.34 -4.61
C VAL A 106 -7.26 -1.13 -5.33
N ASN A 107 -7.17 -0.94 -6.65
CA ASN A 107 -5.97 -1.36 -7.38
C ASN A 107 -4.95 -0.24 -7.48
N ASP A 108 -3.68 -0.59 -7.30
CA ASP A 108 -2.60 0.25 -7.80
C ASP A 108 -2.59 0.24 -9.35
N PRO A 109 -1.74 1.05 -10.01
CA PRO A 109 -1.69 1.12 -11.47
C PRO A 109 -1.33 -0.21 -12.18
N ASP A 110 -0.80 -1.19 -11.45
CA ASP A 110 -0.34 -2.48 -11.94
C ASP A 110 -1.26 -3.65 -11.50
N GLY A 111 -2.36 -3.36 -10.81
CA GLY A 111 -3.37 -4.33 -10.40
C GLY A 111 -3.09 -5.06 -9.08
N ASN A 112 -2.11 -4.62 -8.29
CA ASN A 112 -1.99 -5.05 -6.89
C ASN A 112 -3.20 -4.57 -6.10
N ASN A 113 -3.69 -5.39 -5.17
CA ASN A 113 -4.82 -5.03 -4.31
C ASN A 113 -4.32 -4.31 -3.06
N ILE A 114 -4.74 -3.08 -2.89
CA ILE A 114 -4.42 -2.26 -1.72
C ILE A 114 -5.67 -2.12 -0.88
N VAL A 115 -5.69 -2.79 0.27
CA VAL A 115 -6.80 -2.71 1.22
C VAL A 115 -6.53 -1.57 2.19
N ILE A 116 -7.42 -0.59 2.20
CA ILE A 116 -7.45 0.48 3.20
C ILE A 116 -8.30 -0.04 4.35
N TYR A 117 -7.73 -0.10 5.55
CA TYR A 117 -8.33 -0.72 6.71
C TYR A 117 -8.23 0.20 7.94
N LYS A 118 -9.29 0.20 8.76
CA LYS A 118 -9.32 0.90 10.04
C LYS A 118 -10.24 0.18 11.02
N VAL A 119 -9.79 -0.05 12.25
CA VAL A 119 -10.72 -0.44 13.34
C VAL A 119 -11.50 0.79 13.81
N LYS A 120 -12.83 0.65 13.94
CA LYS A 120 -13.70 1.72 14.45
C LYS A 120 -13.31 2.07 15.88
N GLY A 121 -13.07 3.36 16.12
CA GLY A 121 -12.75 3.87 17.45
C GLY A 121 -11.30 3.66 17.92
N SER A 122 -10.41 3.04 17.14
CA SER A 122 -8.99 2.98 17.54
C SER A 122 -8.31 4.34 17.31
N SER A 123 -8.01 5.03 18.41
CA SER A 123 -7.04 6.14 18.45
C SER A 123 -5.69 5.59 18.96
N LYS A 124 -4.56 6.23 18.62
CA LYS A 124 -3.18 5.79 18.95
C LYS A 124 -2.86 5.59 20.47
N LYS A 125 -3.84 5.59 21.38
CA LYS A 125 -3.61 5.66 22.83
C LYS A 125 -3.56 4.35 23.62
N ASP A 126 -3.77 3.18 23.01
CA ASP A 126 -3.93 1.95 23.80
C ASP A 126 -2.77 0.96 23.74
N PHE A 127 -1.55 1.42 23.45
CA PHE A 127 -0.33 0.66 23.72
C PHE A 127 0.48 1.28 24.87
N LEU A 128 -0.17 1.48 26.02
CA LEU A 128 0.54 1.47 27.30
C LEU A 128 0.68 0.01 27.72
N VAL A 129 1.82 -0.58 27.38
CA VAL A 129 2.26 -1.83 27.99
C VAL A 129 2.58 -1.51 29.45
N ILE A 130 1.80 -2.11 30.34
CA ILE A 130 2.05 -2.21 31.78
C ILE A 130 3.29 -3.07 32.03
#